data_AF-A0A5E7ZKK5-F1
#
_entry.id   AF-A0A5E7ZKK5-F1
#
_cell.length_a   1.000
_cell.length_b   1.000
_cell.length_c   1.000
_cell.angle_alpha   90.00
_cell.angle_beta   90.00
_cell.angle_gamma   90.00
#
_symmetry.space_group_name_H-M   'P 1'
#
loop_
_entity.id
_entity.type
_entity.pdbx_description
1 polymer ?
#
loop_
_entity_poly.entity_id
_entity_poly.type
_entity_poly.pdbx_seq_one_letter_code
_entity_poly.pdbx_strand_id
1 'polypeptide(L)' 'MELTFLVIAAMGVMLLALLPRSEIRWQRIGSRGGAAMLIGLGLFGAVHSALAQSV' A
#
# COMPACT_ATOMS: atom_id res chain seq x y z
N MET A 1 6.75 -15.65 -0.41
CA MET A 1 7.11 -14.26 -0.11
C MET A 1 6.37 -13.29 -1.02
N GLU A 2 6.34 -13.50 -2.34
CA GLU A 2 5.51 -12.76 -3.32
C GLU A 2 4.07 -12.49 -2.86
N LEU A 3 3.36 -13.53 -2.41
CA LEU A 3 1.95 -13.42 -2.00
C LEU A 3 1.74 -12.41 -0.86
N THR A 4 2.70 -12.31 0.06
CA THR A 4 2.59 -11.43 1.24
C THR A 4 2.67 -9.95 0.84
N PHE A 5 3.55 -9.61 -0.11
CA PHE A 5 3.69 -8.25 -0.61
C PHE A 5 2.49 -7.81 -1.45
N LEU A 6 1.94 -8.74 -2.21
CA LEU A 6 0.73 -8.53 -3.00
C LEU A 6 -0.50 -8.26 -2.11
N VAL A 7 -0.60 -8.95 -0.96
CA VAL A 7 -1.61 -8.70 0.07
C VAL A 7 -1.44 -7.31 0.69
N ILE A 8 -0.21 -6.87 0.98
CA ILE A 8 0.06 -5.53 1.53
C ILE A 8 -0.37 -4.44 0.53
N ALA A 9 -0.06 -4.61 -0.75
CA ALA A 9 -0.51 -3.69 -1.80
C ALA A 9 -2.04 -3.67 -1.93
N ALA A 10 -2.69 -4.84 -1.91
CA ALA A 10 -4.15 -4.95 -1.97
C ALA A 10 -4.83 -4.29 -0.75
N MET A 11 -4.27 -4.43 0.45
CA MET A 11 -4.75 -3.76 1.65
C MET A 11 -4.65 -2.23 1.55
N GLY A 12 -3.56 -1.71 0.99
CA GLY A 12 -3.40 -0.27 0.73
C GLY A 12 -4.47 0.27 -0.22
N VAL A 13 -4.77 -0.45 -1.31
CA VAL A 13 -5.84 -0.10 -2.26
C VAL A 13 -7.21 -0.16 -1.59
N MET A 14 -7.48 -1.22 -0.81
CA MET A 14 -8.74 -1.41 -0.10
C MET A 14 -8.98 -0.29 0.91
N LEU A 15 -7.97 0.10 1.68
CA LEU A 15 -8.06 1.24 2.60
C LEU A 15 -8.33 2.56 1.87
N LEU A 16 -7.69 2.78 0.72
CA LEU A 16 -7.95 3.95 -0.12
C LEU A 16 -9.39 4.01 -0.65
N ALA A 17 -9.98 2.86 -0.97
CA ALA A 17 -11.35 2.72 -1.45
C ALA A 17 -12.40 2.86 -0.31
N LEU A 18 -12.08 2.37 0.89
CA LEU A 18 -12.97 2.40 2.06
C LEU A 18 -12.87 3.67 2.89
N LEU A 19 -11.83 4.49 2.70
CA LEU A 19 -11.63 5.69 3.49
C LEU A 19 -12.81 6.67 3.31
N PRO A 20 -13.60 6.94 4.36
CA PRO A 20 -14.67 7.91 4.28
C PRO A 20 -14.08 9.28 3.97
N ARG A 21 -14.85 10.11 3.26
CA ARG A 21 -14.49 11.51 2.98
C ARG A 21 -14.46 12.29 4.30
N SER A 22 -13.40 12.15 5.10
CA SER A 22 -13.21 12.99 6.29
C SER A 22 -13.28 14.46 5.85
N GLU A 23 -14.09 15.23 6.57
CA GLU A 23 -14.23 16.69 6.38
C GLU A 23 -12.96 17.42 6.83
N ILE A 24 -12.17 16.79 7.70
CA ILE A 24 -10.91 17.34 8.19
C ILE A 24 -9.81 17.05 7.18
N ARG A 25 -9.41 18.11 6.46
CA ARG A 25 -8.44 18.08 5.35
C ARG A 25 -7.11 17.41 5.71
N TRP A 26 -6.62 17.62 6.93
CA TRP A 26 -5.39 17.01 7.44
C TRP A 26 -5.50 15.50 7.69
N GLN A 27 -6.63 15.03 8.24
CA GLN A 27 -6.88 13.60 8.41
C GLN A 27 -7.03 12.89 7.08
N ARG A 28 -7.65 13.54 6.09
CA ARG A 28 -7.77 13.01 4.73
C ARG A 28 -6.40 12.81 4.07
N ILE A 29 -5.48 13.77 4.20
CA ILE A 29 -4.14 13.67 3.61
C ILE A 29 -3.32 12.59 4.34
N GLY A 30 -3.35 12.55 5.67
CA GLY A 30 -2.63 11.54 6.44
C GLY A 30 -3.10 10.11 6.16
N SER A 31 -4.43 9.90 6.14
CA SER A 31 -5.01 8.57 5.92
C SER A 31 -4.85 8.09 4.47
N ARG A 32 -5.02 8.97 3.47
CA ARG A 32 -4.72 8.64 2.06
C ARG A 32 -3.22 8.46 1.81
N GLY A 33 -2.37 9.26 2.46
CA GLY A 33 -0.92 9.16 2.37
C GLY A 33 -0.41 7.85 2.94
N GLY A 34 -0.92 7.42 4.10
CA GLY A 34 -0.60 6.12 4.69
C GLY A 34 -1.04 4.95 3.81
N ALA A 35 -2.25 5.00 3.25
CA ALA A 35 -2.74 3.99 2.32
C ALA A 35 -1.90 3.93 1.02
N ALA A 36 -1.51 5.08 0.47
CA ALA A 36 -0.60 5.15 -0.69
C ALA A 36 0.80 4.59 -0.38
N MET A 37 1.31 4.80 0.84
CA MET A 37 2.57 4.21 1.31
C MET A 37 2.49 2.68 1.37
N LEU A 38 1.38 2.11 1.82
CA LEU A 38 1.18 0.65 1.85
C LEU A 38 1.16 0.06 0.44
N ILE A 39 0.57 0.76 -0.53
CA ILE A 39 0.65 0.38 -1.95
C ILE A 39 2.10 0.39 -2.43
N GLY A 40 2.84 1.47 -2.16
CA GLY A 40 4.24 1.61 -2.56
C GLY A 40 5.16 0.56 -1.92
N LEU A 41 5.00 0.30 -0.62
CA LEU A 41 5.76 -0.71 0.11
C LEU A 41 5.46 -2.13 -0.38
N GLY A 42 4.19 -2.45 -0.66
CA GLY A 42 3.81 -3.75 -1.22
C GLY A 42 4.40 -3.96 -2.61
N LEU A 43 4.32 -2.95 -3.50
CA LEU A 43 4.90 -3.05 -4.85
C LEU A 43 6.43 -3.14 -4.81
N PHE A 44 7.08 -2.33 -3.99
CA PHE A 44 8.53 -2.35 -3.83
C PHE A 44 9.02 -3.68 -3.27
N GLY A 45 8.35 -4.21 -2.24
CA GLY A 45 8.70 -5.51 -1.66
C GLY A 45 8.52 -6.67 -2.63
N ALA A 46 7.49 -6.64 -3.48
CA ALA A 46 7.30 -7.63 -4.55
C ALA A 46 8.44 -7.58 -5.58
N VAL A 47 8.78 -6.39 -6.10
CA VAL A 47 9.88 -6.22 -7.06
C VAL A 47 11.22 -6.64 -6.46
N HIS A 48 11.49 -6.26 -5.21
CA HIS A 48 12.73 -6.63 -4.51
C HIS A 48 12.82 -8.15 -4.28
N SER A 49 11.71 -8.79 -3.87
CA SER A 49 11.64 -10.26 -3.71
C SER A 49 11.88 -10.98 -5.04
N ALA A 50 11.27 -10.51 -6.14
CA ALA A 50 11.48 -11.07 -7.47
C ALA A 50 12.93 -10.94 -7.94
N LEU A 51 13.56 -9.78 -7.70
CA LEU A 51 14.99 -9.55 -7.98
C LEU A 51 15.89 -10.45 -7.13
N ALA A 52 15.61 -10.57 -5.84
CA ALA A 52 16.36 -11.41 -4.92
C ALA A 52 16.25 -12.91 -5.25
N GLN A 53 15.18 -13.36 -5.90
CA GLN A 53 15.02 -14.74 -6.38
C GLN A 53 15.68 -15.00 -7.74
N SER A 54 16.05 -13.94 -8.47
CA SER A 54 16.69 -14.03 -9.78
C SER A 54 18.23 -14.02 -9.74
N VAL A 55 18.81 -13.83 -8.55
CA VAL A 55 20.25 -13.87 -8.25
C VAL A 55 20.57 -15.17 -7.53
#